data_AF-A0A929A0G8-F1
#
_entry.id   AF-A0A929A0G8-F1
#
_cell.length_a   1.000
_cell.length_b   1.000
_cell.length_c   1.000
_cell.angle_alpha   90.00
_cell.angle_beta   90.00
_cell.angle_gamma   90.00
#
_symmetry.space_group_name_H-M   'P 1'
#
loop_
_entity.id
_entity.type
_entity.pdbx_description
1 polymer ?
#
loop_
_entity_poly.entity_id
_entity_poly.type
_entity_poly.pdbx_seq_one_letter_code
_entity_poly.pdbx_strand_id
1 'polypeptide(L)'
;MQPVTWFDSTLEVLPDYYLNCDSAKRLWQDWRVLRRLFIRRDHSRDLLLHGQDGWLPIHGMTVHRQLLSITTDEGEMVLNMDEPVVWLSRANPANTQITRHSSRHPGNQANWCSV
;
A
#
# COMPACT_ATOMS: atom_id res chain seq x y z
N MET A 1 -13.24 -17.20 24.44
CA MET A 1 -13.00 -16.56 23.12
C MET A 1 -11.70 -15.79 23.23
N GLN A 2 -10.66 -16.18 22.50
CA GLN A 2 -9.39 -15.45 22.49
C GLN A 2 -9.39 -14.43 21.34
N PRO A 3 -8.85 -13.23 21.54
CA PRO A 3 -8.71 -12.26 20.47
C PRO A 3 -7.72 -12.78 19.43
N VAL A 4 -8.08 -12.70 18.15
CA VAL A 4 -7.17 -12.98 17.04
C VAL A 4 -6.15 -11.85 17.02
N THR A 5 -4.92 -12.14 17.42
CA THR A 5 -3.81 -11.19 17.39
C THR A 5 -3.22 -11.18 15.98
N TRP A 6 -3.58 -10.17 15.18
CA TRP A 6 -3.17 -10.02 13.78
C TRP A 6 -1.73 -9.49 13.58
N PHE A 7 -0.90 -9.44 14.62
CA PHE A 7 0.35 -8.67 14.61
C PHE A 7 1.51 -9.37 15.34
N ASP A 8 1.82 -10.62 14.98
CA ASP A 8 3.02 -11.31 15.50
C ASP A 8 3.97 -11.78 14.38
N SER A 9 3.81 -11.23 13.18
CA SER A 9 4.78 -11.35 12.10
C SER A 9 5.58 -10.05 12.09
N THR A 10 6.87 -10.14 12.38
CA THR A 10 7.80 -9.01 12.22
C THR A 10 7.70 -8.51 10.78
N LEU A 11 7.20 -7.29 10.61
CA LEU A 11 6.94 -6.71 9.30
C LEU A 11 8.28 -6.34 8.64
N GLU A 12 8.94 -7.32 8.02
CA GLU A 12 10.24 -7.13 7.38
C GLU A 12 10.09 -6.29 6.11
N VAL A 13 10.70 -5.10 6.09
CA VAL A 13 10.71 -4.25 4.89
C VAL A 13 11.77 -4.78 3.92
N LEU A 14 11.34 -5.14 2.70
CA LEU A 14 12.23 -5.63 1.66
C LEU A 14 13.19 -4.53 1.16
N PRO A 15 14.44 -4.88 0.79
CA PRO A 15 15.36 -3.93 0.16
C PRO A 15 14.76 -3.25 -1.07
N ASP A 16 15.03 -1.97 -1.26
CA ASP A 16 14.51 -1.12 -2.36
C ASP A 16 12.99 -0.84 -2.34
N TYR A 17 12.29 -1.23 -1.27
CA TYR A 17 10.89 -0.87 -1.07
C TYR A 17 10.72 0.19 0.03
N TYR A 18 9.69 1.00 -0.15
CA TYR A 18 9.18 1.93 0.85
C TYR A 18 7.92 1.32 1.47
N LEU A 19 7.89 1.28 2.80
CA LEU A 19 6.71 0.88 3.57
C LEU A 19 5.69 2.01 3.64
N ASN A 20 4.43 1.69 3.33
CA ASN A 20 3.30 2.60 3.38
C ASN A 20 2.17 1.98 4.22
N CYS A 21 1.47 2.82 4.97
CA CYS A 21 0.28 2.46 5.74
C CYS A 21 -0.71 3.64 5.68
N ASP A 22 -1.85 3.43 5.03
CA ASP A 22 -2.90 4.42 4.78
C ASP A 22 -4.18 3.66 4.37
N SER A 23 -5.13 4.34 3.74
CA SER A 23 -6.37 3.80 3.18
C SER A 23 -6.17 2.98 1.90
N ALA A 24 -7.06 2.02 1.67
CA ALA A 24 -7.18 1.25 0.42
C ALA A 24 -7.31 2.17 -0.82
N LYS A 25 -7.97 3.32 -0.65
CA LYS A 25 -8.04 4.39 -1.66
C LYS A 25 -6.66 4.92 -2.05
N ARG A 26 -5.76 5.13 -1.09
CA ARG A 26 -4.41 5.63 -1.36
C ARG A 26 -3.58 4.59 -2.10
N LEU A 27 -3.65 3.33 -1.66
CA LEU A 27 -3.05 2.20 -2.38
C LEU A 27 -3.52 2.15 -3.85
N TRP A 28 -4.82 2.28 -4.11
CA TRP A 28 -5.36 2.31 -5.48
C TRP A 28 -4.84 3.48 -6.31
N GLN A 29 -4.69 4.66 -5.71
CA GLN A 29 -4.12 5.83 -6.39
C GLN A 29 -2.68 5.57 -6.82
N ASP A 30 -1.86 5.03 -5.92
CA ASP A 30 -0.46 4.69 -6.20
C ASP A 30 -0.39 3.63 -7.32
N TRP A 31 -1.20 2.57 -7.24
CA TRP A 31 -1.29 1.55 -8.29
C TRP A 31 -1.63 2.13 -9.66
N ARG A 32 -2.58 3.07 -9.73
CA ARG A 32 -2.94 3.73 -10.99
C ARG A 32 -1.82 4.58 -11.57
N VAL A 33 -1.03 5.25 -10.74
CA VAL A 33 0.12 6.03 -11.17
C VAL A 33 1.16 5.10 -11.78
N LEU A 34 1.51 4.00 -11.10
CA LEU A 34 2.50 3.05 -11.60
C LEU A 34 2.06 2.38 -12.91
N ARG A 35 0.79 1.96 -12.99
CA ARG A 35 0.24 1.35 -14.22
C ARG A 35 0.34 2.27 -15.44
N ARG A 36 0.28 3.59 -15.24
CA ARG A 36 0.41 4.59 -16.32
C ARG A 36 1.85 4.86 -16.69
N LEU A 37 2.74 4.94 -15.70
CA LEU A 37 4.14 5.27 -15.92
C LEU A 37 4.89 4.14 -16.62
N PHE A 38 4.48 2.89 -16.40
CA PHE A 38 5.33 1.76 -16.73
C PHE A 38 4.73 0.71 -17.67
N ILE A 39 3.61 1.00 -18.37
CA ILE A 39 2.78 0.20 -19.31
C ILE A 39 3.43 -1.02 -20.03
N ARG A 40 4.76 -1.04 -20.22
CA ARG A 40 5.54 -2.09 -20.90
C ARG A 40 6.33 -3.05 -20.00
N ARG A 41 6.27 -2.95 -18.67
CA ARG A 41 6.97 -3.85 -17.73
C ARG A 41 5.99 -4.69 -16.92
N ASP A 42 6.46 -5.82 -16.40
CA ASP A 42 5.72 -6.58 -15.40
C ASP A 42 5.79 -5.83 -14.05
N HIS A 43 4.65 -5.28 -13.61
CA HIS A 43 4.51 -4.45 -12.39
C HIS A 43 4.04 -5.22 -11.18
N SER A 44 3.81 -6.53 -11.31
CA SER A 44 3.30 -7.38 -10.23
C SER A 44 4.14 -7.22 -8.96
N ARG A 45 5.43 -6.91 -9.11
CA ARG A 45 6.37 -6.75 -8.01
C ARG A 45 6.69 -5.30 -7.64
N ASP A 46 6.06 -4.30 -8.24
CA ASP A 46 6.33 -2.89 -7.90
C ASP A 46 5.52 -2.41 -6.69
N LEU A 47 4.38 -3.06 -6.45
CA LEU A 47 3.53 -2.91 -5.27
C LEU A 47 3.26 -4.27 -4.65
N LEU A 48 3.53 -4.39 -3.35
CA LEU A 48 3.24 -5.59 -2.59
C LEU A 48 2.29 -5.27 -1.44
N LEU A 49 1.21 -6.02 -1.31
CA LEU A 49 0.27 -5.91 -0.20
C LEU A 49 0.73 -6.80 0.97
N HIS A 50 0.54 -6.36 2.20
CA HIS A 50 0.76 -7.24 3.36
C HIS A 50 -0.39 -8.26 3.47
N GLY A 51 -0.07 -9.54 3.31
CA GLY A 51 -0.96 -10.70 3.45
C GLY A 51 -0.73 -11.47 4.76
N GLN A 52 -1.29 -12.68 4.85
CA GLN A 52 -1.11 -13.54 6.03
C GLN A 52 0.29 -14.14 6.08
N ASP A 53 0.81 -14.57 4.93
CA ASP A 53 2.10 -15.25 4.82
C ASP A 53 3.26 -14.32 4.40
N GLY A 54 3.01 -13.00 4.35
CA GLY A 54 4.01 -11.98 4.05
C GLY A 54 3.59 -11.03 2.93
N TRP A 55 4.55 -10.58 2.11
CA TRP A 55 4.31 -9.59 1.06
C TRP A 55 3.82 -10.24 -0.23
N LEU A 56 2.64 -9.81 -0.69
CA LEU A 56 1.95 -10.35 -1.84
C LEU A 56 1.99 -9.41 -3.04
N PRO A 57 2.52 -9.84 -4.20
CA PRO A 57 2.39 -9.16 -5.47
C PRO A 57 0.94 -8.77 -5.78
N ILE A 58 0.73 -7.53 -6.25
CA ILE A 58 -0.60 -7.09 -6.69
C ILE A 58 -0.69 -7.20 -8.21
N HIS A 59 -1.57 -8.09 -8.68
CA HIS A 59 -1.79 -8.35 -10.11
C HIS A 59 -2.87 -7.45 -10.72
N GLY A 60 -3.83 -7.02 -9.90
CA GLY A 60 -4.96 -6.24 -10.39
C GLY A 60 -5.70 -5.52 -9.28
N MET A 61 -6.30 -4.40 -9.66
CA MET A 61 -7.26 -3.69 -8.81
C MET A 61 -8.46 -3.24 -9.63
N THR A 62 -9.65 -3.43 -9.10
CA THR A 62 -10.89 -2.88 -9.66
C THR A 62 -11.69 -2.17 -8.57
N VAL A 63 -12.35 -1.09 -8.96
CA VAL A 63 -13.17 -0.29 -8.04
C VAL A 63 -14.61 -0.42 -8.46
N HIS A 64 -15.46 -0.79 -7.52
CA HIS A 64 -16.89 -0.79 -7.70
C HIS A 64 -17.57 -0.11 -6.51
N ARG A 65 -18.17 1.06 -6.77
CA ARG A 65 -18.75 1.95 -5.75
C ARG A 65 -17.72 2.37 -4.70
N GLN A 66 -17.78 1.79 -3.50
CA GLN A 66 -16.87 2.07 -2.38
C GLN A 66 -15.98 0.87 -2.03
N LEU A 67 -16.03 -0.19 -2.84
CA LEU A 67 -15.22 -1.38 -2.67
C LEU A 67 -14.05 -1.39 -3.66
N LEU A 68 -12.88 -1.76 -3.14
CA LEU A 68 -11.69 -2.07 -3.89
C LEU A 68 -11.50 -3.59 -3.87
N SER A 69 -11.60 -4.22 -5.04
CA SER A 69 -11.15 -5.59 -5.24
C SER A 69 -9.67 -5.57 -5.62
N ILE A 70 -8.85 -6.36 -4.92
CA ILE A 70 -7.42 -6.53 -5.15
C ILE A 70 -7.16 -8.00 -5.47
N THR A 71 -6.48 -8.27 -6.58
CA THR A 71 -6.06 -9.63 -6.97
C THR A 71 -4.58 -9.81 -6.63
N THR A 72 -4.27 -10.84 -5.86
CA THR A 72 -2.92 -11.22 -5.39
C THR A 72 -2.63 -12.70 -5.65
N ASP A 73 -1.44 -13.16 -5.30
CA ASP A 73 -1.08 -14.60 -5.33
C ASP A 73 -1.94 -15.46 -4.37
N GLU A 74 -2.45 -14.89 -3.28
CA GLU A 74 -3.36 -15.57 -2.34
C GLU A 74 -4.83 -15.55 -2.83
N GLY A 75 -5.13 -14.84 -3.91
CA GLY A 75 -6.48 -14.72 -4.47
C GLY A 75 -7.02 -13.29 -4.45
N GLU A 76 -8.35 -13.17 -4.47
CA GLU A 76 -9.05 -11.88 -4.46
C GLU A 76 -9.40 -11.46 -3.02
N MET A 77 -9.07 -10.21 -2.69
CA MET A 77 -9.46 -9.55 -1.45
C MET A 77 -10.33 -8.34 -1.78
N VAL A 78 -11.38 -8.11 -0.97
CA VAL A 78 -12.29 -6.98 -1.14
C VAL A 78 -12.24 -6.12 0.12
N LEU A 79 -11.95 -4.83 -0.05
CA LEU A 79 -11.85 -3.85 1.02
C LEU A 79 -12.77 -2.66 0.77
N ASN A 80 -13.28 -2.02 1.82
CA ASN A 80 -13.79 -0.66 1.68
C ASN A 80 -12.64 0.32 1.40
N MET A 81 -12.94 1.38 0.66
CA MET A 81 -11.97 2.41 0.27
C MET A 81 -11.25 3.08 1.43
N ASP A 82 -11.91 3.17 2.59
CA ASP A 82 -11.38 3.81 3.79
C ASP A 82 -10.70 2.81 4.75
N GLU A 83 -10.70 1.51 4.42
CA GLU A 83 -10.02 0.51 5.25
C GLU A 83 -8.51 0.72 5.22
N PRO A 84 -7.84 0.62 6.38
CA PRO A 84 -6.40 0.72 6.46
C PRO A 84 -5.74 -0.50 5.82
N VAL A 85 -4.69 -0.25 5.04
CA VAL A 85 -3.88 -1.26 4.38
C VAL A 85 -2.41 -0.94 4.53
N VAL A 86 -1.59 -1.98 4.54
CA VAL A 86 -0.14 -1.88 4.56
C VAL A 86 0.41 -2.42 3.26
N TRP A 87 1.29 -1.66 2.60
CA TRP A 87 1.89 -2.08 1.35
C TRP A 87 3.32 -1.57 1.18
N LEU A 88 4.11 -2.32 0.43
CA LEU A 88 5.42 -1.92 -0.05
C LEU A 88 5.31 -1.34 -1.46
N SER A 89 6.05 -0.27 -1.74
CA SER A 89 6.19 0.32 -3.08
C SER A 89 7.66 0.48 -3.44
N ARG A 90 8.08 0.07 -4.64
CA ARG A 90 9.42 0.42 -5.16
C ARG A 90 9.51 1.83 -5.73
N ALA A 91 8.36 2.42 -6.06
CA ALA A 91 8.32 3.82 -6.47
C ALA A 91 8.39 4.71 -5.22
N ASN A 92 9.45 5.50 -5.14
CA ASN A 92 9.68 6.43 -4.04
C ASN A 92 8.52 7.44 -3.95
N PRO A 93 7.80 7.52 -2.81
CA PRO A 93 6.79 8.57 -2.60
C PRO A 93 7.37 9.98 -2.65
N ALA A 94 8.68 10.19 -2.48
CA ALA A 94 9.34 11.48 -2.66
C ALA A 94 9.44 11.94 -4.13
N ASN A 95 9.34 11.03 -5.11
CA ASN A 95 9.30 11.37 -6.54
C ASN A 95 7.87 11.50 -7.08
N THR A 96 6.87 11.12 -6.29
CA THR A 96 5.46 11.40 -6.60
C THR A 96 5.06 12.61 -5.78
N GLN A 97 5.57 13.79 -6.16
CA GLN A 97 5.15 15.07 -5.58
C GLN A 97 3.64 15.27 -5.86
N ILE A 98 2.81 14.71 -5.00
CA ILE A 98 1.51 15.31 -4.69
C ILE A 98 1.89 16.68 -4.14
N THR A 99 1.52 17.72 -4.87
CA THR A 99 1.62 19.13 -4.50
C THR A 99 1.29 19.30 -3.02
N ARG A 100 2.31 19.26 -2.16
CA ARG A 100 2.18 19.74 -0.79
C ARG A 100 2.00 21.23 -0.96
N HIS A 101 0.76 21.70 -0.84
CA HIS A 101 0.54 23.08 -0.49
C HIS A 101 1.35 23.34 0.78
N SER A 102 2.45 24.06 0.60
CA SER A 102 3.33 24.51 1.66
C SER A 102 2.56 25.44 2.58
N SER A 103 2.02 24.90 3.67
CA SER A 103 1.91 25.67 4.91
C SER A 103 3.05 25.23 5.82
N ARG A 104 4.05 26.10 5.90
CA ARG A 104 5.21 26.04 6.81
C ARG A 104 4.80 25.57 8.21
N HIS A 105 5.46 24.56 8.75
CA HIS A 105 6.03 24.57 10.11
C HIS A 105 7.11 23.48 10.23
N PRO A 106 8.30 23.79 10.80
CA PRO A 106 9.33 22.80 11.07
C PRO A 106 9.11 22.21 12.48
N GLY A 107 9.00 20.89 12.58
CA GLY A 107 8.96 20.23 13.89
C GLY A 107 8.61 18.75 13.82
N ASN A 108 9.60 17.94 14.14
CA ASN A 108 9.53 16.54 14.57
C ASN A 108 9.07 15.46 13.57
N GLN A 109 10.11 14.85 13.02
CA GLN A 109 10.20 13.47 12.59
C GLN A 109 9.85 12.49 13.74
N ALA A 110 9.39 11.30 13.34
CA ALA A 110 9.03 10.12 14.13
C ALA A 110 7.64 10.16 14.77
N ASN A 111 6.65 9.67 14.02
CA ASN A 111 5.60 8.85 14.61
C ASN A 111 5.33 7.67 13.67
N TRP A 112 5.80 6.51 14.12
CA TRP A 112 5.39 5.22 13.57
C TRP A 112 3.90 5.07 13.82
N CYS A 113 3.20 4.39 12.91
CA CYS A 113 1.80 4.05 13.07
C CYS A 113 1.61 3.28 14.39
N SER A 114 1.18 3.99 15.43
CA SER A 114 0.76 3.44 16.70
C SER A 114 -0.75 3.59 16.79
N VAL A 115 -1.41 2.45 17.00
CA VAL A 115 -2.81 2.31 17.42
C VAL A 115 -3.00 2.91 18.81
#